data_AF-A0A9D2NWT2-F1
#
_entry.id   AF-A0A9D2NWT2-F1
#
_cell.length_a   1.000
_cell.length_b   1.000
_cell.length_c   1.000
_cell.angle_alpha   90.00
_cell.angle_beta   90.00
_cell.angle_gamma   90.00
#
_symmetry.space_group_name_H-M   'P 1'
#
loop_
_entity.id
_entity.type
_entity.pdbx_description
1 polymer ?
#
loop_
_entity_poly.entity_id
_entity_poly.type
_entity_poly.pdbx_seq_one_letter_code
_entity_poly.pdbx_strand_id
1 'polypeptide(L)'
;METAKKEIRERKEKLHGLGKYDHQRYYLEEEINNFCDLFLMLSLSLAETESGVKYYFKNSIKRDKETILYCALRVADIIDDDEMWKEIYKYGLSQKIKPRDELTKEYQEKIGSLFTQISIELKSISRSS
;
A
#
# COMPACT_ATOMS: atom_id res chain seq x y z
N MET A 1 10.37 7.09 -10.74
CA MET A 1 10.38 5.70 -10.22
C MET A 1 11.76 5.07 -10.17
N GLU A 2 12.59 5.11 -11.23
CA GLU A 2 13.91 4.45 -11.22
C GLU A 2 14.87 4.97 -10.15
N THR A 3 14.85 6.27 -9.84
CA THR A 3 15.62 6.83 -8.73
C THR A 3 15.25 6.18 -7.40
N ALA A 4 13.96 6.06 -7.07
CA ALA A 4 13.53 5.41 -5.84
C ALA A 4 13.97 3.94 -5.76
N LYS A 5 13.88 3.19 -6.89
CA LYS A 5 14.39 1.81 -6.95
C LYS A 5 15.89 1.72 -6.71
N LYS A 6 16.67 2.66 -7.26
CA LYS A 6 18.11 2.78 -7.04
C LYS A 6 18.42 3.04 -5.57
N GLU A 7 17.77 4.03 -4.96
CA GLU A 7 17.96 4.39 -3.54
C GLU A 7 17.64 3.22 -2.59
N ILE A 8 16.57 2.46 -2.88
CA ILE A 8 16.21 1.23 -2.14
C ILE A 8 17.30 0.17 -2.26
N ARG A 9 17.78 -0.08 -3.49
CA ARG A 9 18.82 -1.10 -3.75
C ARG A 9 20.11 -0.77 -3.01
N GLU A 10 20.61 0.45 -3.13
CA GLU A 10 21.86 0.88 -2.49
C GLU A 10 21.80 0.77 -0.97
N ARG A 11 20.67 1.10 -0.35
CA ARG A 11 20.49 0.94 1.10
C ARG A 11 20.37 -0.51 1.53
N LYS A 12 19.73 -1.37 0.73
CA LYS A 12 19.70 -2.81 0.99
C LYS A 12 21.09 -3.43 0.96
N GLU A 13 21.91 -3.02 0.00
CA GLU A 13 23.31 -3.44 -0.08
C GLU A 13 24.10 -3.00 1.15
N LYS A 14 23.95 -1.74 1.59
CA LYS A 14 24.54 -1.24 2.85
C LYS A 14 24.07 -2.04 4.06
N LEU A 15 22.75 -2.27 4.17
CA LEU A 15 22.14 -3.00 5.28
C LEU A 15 22.64 -4.45 5.38
N HIS A 16 22.92 -5.10 4.24
CA HIS A 16 23.48 -6.45 4.21
C HIS A 16 24.90 -6.50 4.79
N GLY A 17 25.67 -5.40 4.68
CA GLY A 17 27.00 -5.27 5.26
C GLY A 17 27.01 -5.05 6.79
N LEU A 18 25.87 -4.78 7.42
CA LEU A 18 25.80 -4.44 8.84
C LEU A 18 25.52 -5.66 9.73
N GLY A 19 26.26 -5.77 10.83
CA GLY A 19 26.03 -6.76 11.87
C GLY A 19 24.69 -6.58 12.59
N LYS A 20 24.09 -7.68 13.08
CA LYS A 20 22.73 -7.71 13.66
C LYS A 20 22.43 -6.64 14.72
N TYR A 21 23.42 -6.28 15.53
CA TYR A 21 23.27 -5.32 16.63
C TYR A 21 23.79 -3.92 16.29
N ASP A 22 24.10 -3.66 15.03
CA ASP A 22 24.51 -2.34 14.59
C ASP A 22 23.31 -1.39 14.64
N HIS A 23 23.44 -0.33 15.43
CA HIS A 23 22.43 0.71 15.60
C HIS A 23 22.05 1.38 14.27
N GLN A 24 22.95 1.43 13.30
CA GLN A 24 22.69 2.00 11.98
C GLN A 24 21.66 1.19 11.17
N ARG A 25 21.43 -0.08 11.53
CA ARG A 25 20.42 -0.91 10.87
C ARG A 25 19.03 -0.31 10.99
N TYR A 26 18.68 0.22 12.16
CA TYR A 26 17.36 0.81 12.38
C TYR A 26 17.10 1.97 11.40
N TYR A 27 18.05 2.89 11.29
CA TYR A 27 17.94 4.03 10.38
C TYR A 27 17.89 3.59 8.91
N LEU A 28 18.70 2.62 8.51
CA LEU A 28 18.66 2.11 7.13
C LEU A 28 17.36 1.37 6.80
N GLU A 29 16.83 0.58 7.73
CA GLU A 29 15.54 -0.10 7.57
C GLU A 29 14.39 0.92 7.44
N GLU A 30 14.43 1.99 8.24
CA GLU A 30 13.49 3.12 8.15
C GLU A 30 13.61 3.84 6.80
N GLU A 31 14.81 4.22 6.37
CA GLU A 31 15.03 4.86 5.07
C GLU A 31 14.51 3.99 3.91
N ILE A 32 14.79 2.68 3.93
CA ILE A 32 14.31 1.76 2.89
C ILE A 32 12.77 1.74 2.86
N ASN A 33 12.13 1.68 4.02
CA ASN A 33 10.67 1.71 4.10
C ASN A 33 10.10 3.05 3.59
N ASN A 34 10.71 4.18 3.94
CA ASN A 34 10.30 5.50 3.46
C ASN A 34 10.40 5.60 1.92
N PHE A 35 11.45 5.06 1.32
CA PHE A 35 11.55 4.99 -0.15
C PHE A 35 10.53 4.02 -0.76
N CYS A 36 10.19 2.93 -0.07
CA CYS A 36 9.11 2.05 -0.51
C CYS A 36 7.77 2.79 -0.48
N ASP A 37 7.48 3.55 0.58
CA ASP A 37 6.25 4.35 0.71
C ASP A 37 6.15 5.39 -0.40
N LEU A 38 7.24 6.12 -0.68
CA LEU A 38 7.32 7.06 -1.80
C LEU A 38 7.12 6.35 -3.15
N PHE A 39 7.72 5.18 -3.34
CA PHE A 39 7.56 4.41 -4.57
C PHE A 39 6.11 4.00 -4.78
N LEU A 40 5.45 3.46 -3.76
CA LEU A 40 4.05 3.05 -3.84
C LEU A 40 3.16 4.26 -4.11
N MET A 41 3.35 5.36 -3.38
CA MET A 41 2.60 6.60 -3.59
C MET A 41 2.66 7.07 -5.04
N LEU A 42 3.86 7.10 -5.63
CA LEU A 42 4.06 7.46 -7.05
C LEU A 42 3.38 6.47 -8.00
N SER A 43 3.47 5.16 -7.74
CA SER A 43 2.77 4.15 -8.54
C SER A 43 1.25 4.32 -8.49
N LEU A 44 0.69 4.59 -7.31
CA LEU A 44 -0.75 4.88 -7.15
C LEU A 44 -1.14 6.14 -7.93
N SER A 45 -0.41 7.23 -7.79
CA SER A 45 -0.66 8.47 -8.55
C SER A 45 -0.58 8.31 -10.08
N LEU A 46 0.11 7.26 -10.57
CA LEU A 46 0.20 6.92 -11.99
C LEU A 46 -0.77 5.82 -12.41
N ALA A 47 -1.70 5.41 -11.54
CA ALA A 47 -2.62 4.28 -11.74
C ALA A 47 -1.91 2.94 -12.04
N GLU A 48 -0.68 2.78 -11.56
CA GLU A 48 0.12 1.56 -11.65
C GLU A 48 0.01 0.71 -10.37
N THR A 49 -1.21 0.56 -9.84
CA THR A 49 -1.46 -0.05 -8.51
C THR A 49 -0.86 -1.45 -8.40
N GLU A 50 -1.16 -2.34 -9.35
CA GLU A 50 -0.74 -3.75 -9.25
C GLU A 50 0.79 -3.91 -9.20
N SER A 51 1.51 -3.23 -10.09
CA SER A 51 2.99 -3.29 -10.15
C SER A 51 3.62 -2.58 -8.96
N GLY A 52 3.03 -1.44 -8.53
CA GLY A 52 3.40 -0.68 -7.35
C GLY A 52 3.36 -1.52 -6.08
N VAL A 53 2.22 -2.16 -5.83
CA VAL A 53 1.98 -3.00 -4.65
C VAL A 53 2.90 -4.22 -4.64
N LYS A 54 3.06 -4.92 -5.77
CA LYS A 54 4.00 -6.04 -5.86
C LYS A 54 5.41 -5.64 -5.50
N TYR A 55 5.87 -4.49 -6.00
CA TYR A 55 7.21 -3.98 -5.68
C TYR A 55 7.31 -3.59 -4.21
N TYR A 56 6.31 -2.90 -3.66
CA TYR A 56 6.26 -2.49 -2.26
C TYR A 56 6.38 -3.67 -1.30
N PHE A 57 5.55 -4.70 -1.49
CA PHE A 57 5.55 -5.91 -0.66
C PHE A 57 6.85 -6.70 -0.75
N LYS A 58 7.45 -6.75 -1.96
CA LYS A 58 8.74 -7.39 -2.17
C LYS A 58 9.88 -6.66 -1.46
N ASN A 59 9.78 -5.33 -1.33
CA ASN A 59 10.93 -4.51 -0.96
C ASN A 59 10.92 -3.94 0.45
N SER A 60 9.75 -3.78 1.08
CA SER A 60 9.62 -3.28 2.44
C SER A 60 10.40 -4.14 3.42
N ILE A 61 11.11 -3.50 4.36
CA ILE A 61 11.80 -4.16 5.47
C ILE A 61 10.99 -3.90 6.73
N LYS A 62 9.84 -4.57 6.82
CA LYS A 62 9.02 -4.62 8.03
C LYS A 62 8.91 -6.08 8.48
N ARG A 63 8.76 -6.29 9.79
CA ARG A 63 8.93 -7.62 10.40
C ARG A 63 7.80 -8.60 10.06
N ASP A 64 6.59 -8.11 9.86
CA ASP A 64 5.43 -8.95 9.56
C ASP A 64 4.64 -8.42 8.35
N LYS A 65 4.04 -9.35 7.61
CA LYS A 65 3.33 -9.05 6.36
C LYS A 65 2.05 -8.25 6.58
N GLU A 66 1.43 -8.38 7.76
CA GLU A 66 0.22 -7.64 8.09
C GLU A 66 0.54 -6.16 8.30
N THR A 67 1.65 -5.83 8.96
CA THR A 67 2.16 -4.46 9.06
C THR A 67 2.53 -3.89 7.69
N ILE A 68 3.09 -4.69 6.77
CA ILE A 68 3.33 -4.25 5.38
C ILE A 68 2.00 -3.88 4.70
N LEU A 69 0.97 -4.72 4.84
CA LEU A 69 -0.36 -4.44 4.30
C LEU A 69 -0.95 -3.16 4.91
N TYR A 70 -0.91 -3.03 6.23
CA TYR A 70 -1.39 -1.84 6.92
C TYR A 70 -0.71 -0.57 6.39
N CYS A 71 0.63 -0.56 6.27
CA CYS A 71 1.35 0.60 5.75
C CYS A 71 1.01 0.89 4.28
N ALA A 72 0.84 -0.14 3.44
CA ALA A 72 0.43 0.06 2.04
C ALA A 72 -0.96 0.73 1.93
N LEU A 73 -1.91 0.32 2.78
CA LEU A 73 -3.25 0.93 2.85
C LEU A 73 -3.18 2.38 3.33
N ARG A 74 -2.31 2.69 4.30
CA ARG A 74 -2.05 4.07 4.72
C ARG A 74 -1.47 4.94 3.62
N VAL A 75 -0.68 4.38 2.70
CA VAL A 75 -0.20 5.12 1.52
C VAL A 75 -1.36 5.43 0.58
N ALA A 76 -2.29 4.50 0.37
CA ALA A 76 -3.50 4.77 -0.42
C ALA A 76 -4.42 5.80 0.23
N ASP A 77 -4.55 5.81 1.56
CA ASP A 77 -5.30 6.84 2.29
C ASP A 77 -4.75 8.26 2.04
N ILE A 78 -3.44 8.40 1.80
CA ILE A 78 -2.82 9.70 1.47
C ILE A 78 -3.24 10.16 0.06
N ILE A 79 -3.46 9.23 -0.86
CA ILE A 79 -3.92 9.50 -2.24
C ILE A 79 -5.45 9.72 -2.29
N ASP A 80 -6.17 9.38 -1.22
CA ASP A 80 -7.63 9.50 -1.10
C ASP A 80 -8.39 8.74 -2.20
N ASP A 81 -7.88 7.54 -2.57
CA ASP A 81 -8.48 6.68 -3.59
C ASP A 81 -8.94 5.34 -3.00
N ASP A 82 -10.25 5.22 -2.82
CA ASP A 82 -10.92 4.03 -2.27
C ASP A 82 -10.79 2.79 -3.18
N GLU A 83 -10.71 2.95 -4.50
CA GLU A 83 -10.53 1.80 -5.41
C GLU A 83 -9.13 1.23 -5.26
N MET A 84 -8.10 2.08 -5.25
CA MET A 84 -6.72 1.66 -5.00
C MET A 84 -6.57 1.03 -3.63
N TRP A 85 -7.20 1.60 -2.60
CA TRP A 85 -7.24 1.02 -1.26
C TRP A 85 -7.82 -0.41 -1.28
N LYS A 86 -8.97 -0.60 -1.95
CA LYS A 86 -9.61 -1.92 -2.08
C LYS A 86 -8.75 -2.91 -2.87
N GLU A 87 -8.05 -2.48 -3.91
CA GLU A 87 -7.13 -3.32 -4.67
C GLU A 87 -5.95 -3.78 -3.82
N ILE A 88 -5.34 -2.89 -3.04
CA ILE A 88 -4.26 -3.23 -2.10
C ILE A 88 -4.75 -4.22 -1.05
N TYR A 89 -5.94 -4.00 -0.50
CA TYR A 89 -6.54 -4.89 0.49
C TYR A 89 -6.75 -6.30 -0.08
N LYS A 90 -7.35 -6.41 -1.27
CA LYS A 90 -7.54 -7.68 -1.99
C LYS A 90 -6.21 -8.35 -2.32
N TYR A 91 -5.18 -7.57 -2.70
CA TYR A 91 -3.84 -8.09 -2.90
C TYR A 91 -3.31 -8.73 -1.61
N GLY A 92 -3.46 -8.07 -0.45
CA GLY A 92 -3.08 -8.63 0.85
C GLY A 92 -3.75 -9.98 1.13
N LEU A 93 -5.07 -10.08 0.88
CA LEU A 93 -5.80 -11.34 1.01
C LEU A 93 -5.26 -12.44 0.08
N SER A 94 -4.93 -12.09 -1.18
CA SER A 94 -4.33 -13.03 -2.13
C SER A 94 -2.97 -13.58 -1.66
N GLN A 95 -2.25 -12.80 -0.85
CA GLN A 95 -0.98 -13.20 -0.23
C GLN A 95 -1.17 -13.99 1.08
N LYS A 96 -2.42 -14.41 1.40
CA LYS A 96 -2.80 -15.11 2.63
C LYS A 96 -2.48 -14.32 3.90
N ILE A 97 -2.47 -13.00 3.81
CA ILE A 97 -2.32 -12.12 4.96
C ILE A 97 -3.69 -12.02 5.62
N LYS A 98 -3.75 -12.25 6.93
CA LYS A 98 -4.96 -12.01 7.73
C LYS A 98 -4.93 -10.54 8.18
N PRO A 99 -5.78 -9.65 7.64
CA PRO A 99 -5.83 -8.27 8.10
C PRO A 99 -6.38 -8.20 9.52
N ARG A 100 -5.98 -7.19 10.29
CA ARG A 100 -6.64 -6.87 11.57
C ARG A 100 -8.11 -6.50 11.39
N ASP A 101 -8.89 -6.67 12.46
CA ASP A 101 -10.34 -6.48 12.43
C ASP A 101 -10.76 -5.08 11.97
N GLU A 102 -10.00 -4.05 12.35
CA GLU A 102 -10.21 -2.66 11.93
C GLU A 102 -10.17 -2.51 10.40
N LEU A 103 -9.18 -3.10 9.73
CA LEU A 103 -9.06 -3.05 8.26
C LEU A 103 -10.17 -3.84 7.58
N THR A 104 -10.63 -4.93 8.21
CA THR A 104 -11.75 -5.72 7.68
C THR A 104 -13.04 -4.91 7.72
N LYS A 105 -13.28 -4.19 8.82
CA LYS A 105 -14.43 -3.30 8.98
C LYS A 105 -14.38 -2.16 7.96
N GLU A 106 -13.23 -1.50 7.82
CA GLU A 106 -13.03 -0.42 6.87
C GLU A 106 -13.29 -0.88 5.42
N TYR A 107 -12.81 -2.06 5.03
CA TYR A 107 -13.10 -2.64 3.71
C TYR A 107 -14.61 -2.85 3.48
N GLN A 108 -15.34 -3.33 4.49
CA GLN A 108 -16.79 -3.51 4.41
C GLN A 108 -17.51 -2.17 4.26
N GLU A 109 -17.10 -1.14 4.99
CA GLU A 109 -17.64 0.21 4.89
C GLU A 109 -17.41 0.82 3.49
N LYS A 110 -16.19 0.69 2.95
CA LYS A 110 -15.85 1.18 1.60
C LYS A 110 -16.62 0.45 0.48
N ILE A 111 -16.94 -0.84 0.65
CA ILE A 111 -17.83 -1.54 -0.28
C ILE A 111 -19.29 -1.07 -0.14
N GLY A 112 -19.79 -0.90 1.08
CA GLY A 112 -21.15 -0.42 1.33
C GLY A 112 -21.39 1.01 0.80
N SER A 113 -20.38 1.87 0.89
CA SER A 113 -20.38 3.21 0.31
C SER A 113 -20.57 3.16 -1.22
N LEU A 114 -19.84 2.28 -1.90
CA LEU A 114 -19.94 2.11 -3.36
C LEU A 114 -21.36 1.72 -3.81
N PHE A 115 -22.03 0.80 -3.10
CA PHE A 115 -23.42 0.43 -3.41
C PHE A 115 -24.39 1.60 -3.26
N THR A 116 -24.15 2.49 -2.28
CA THR A 116 -24.96 3.68 -2.06
C THR A 116 -24.76 4.70 -3.17
N GLN A 117 -23.51 4.93 -3.58
CA GLN A 117 -23.15 5.84 -4.68
C GLN A 117 -23.80 5.42 -6.01
N ILE A 118 -23.65 4.14 -6.38
CA ILE A 118 -24.25 3.58 -7.60
C ILE A 118 -25.78 3.73 -7.58
N SER A 119 -26.41 3.49 -6.43
CA SER A 119 -27.86 3.63 -6.28
C SER A 119 -28.35 5.08 -6.45
N ILE A 120 -27.53 6.08 -6.10
CA ILE A 120 -27.83 7.50 -6.31
C ILE A 120 -27.70 7.86 -7.79
N GLU A 121 -26.62 7.45 -8.45
CA GLU A 121 -26.38 7.71 -9.87
C GLU A 121 -27.45 7.08 -10.77
N LEU A 122 -27.86 5.84 -10.51
CA LEU A 122 -28.95 5.20 -11.27
C LEU A 122 -30.28 5.96 -11.12
N LYS A 123 -30.57 6.50 -9.92
CA LYS A 123 -31.76 7.31 -9.69
C LYS A 123 -31.70 8.67 -10.40
N SER A 124 -30.53 9.30 -10.50
CA SER A 124 -30.39 10.60 -11.21
C SER A 124 -30.59 10.44 -12.73
N ILE A 125 -30.08 9.35 -13.31
CA ILE A 125 -30.28 9.03 -14.73
C ILE A 125 -31.77 8.80 -15.03
N SER A 126 -32.47 8.04 -14.19
CA SER A 126 -33.90 7.74 -14.37
C SER A 126 -34.84 8.96 -14.26
N ARG A 127 -34.39 10.05 -13.60
CA ARG A 127 -35.16 11.30 -13.43
C ARG A 127 -34.86 12.34 -14.50
N SER A 128 -33.84 12.10 -15.33
CA SER A 128 -33.41 12.99 -16.41
C SER A 128 -33.93 12.55 -17.78
N SER A 129 -34.76 11.49 -17.81
CA SER A 129 -35.46 10.93 -18.98
C SER A 129 -36.97 11.12 -18.81
#